data_AF-A0A523N0Z0-F1
#
_entry.id   AF-A0A523N0Z0-F1
#
_cell.length_a   1.000
_cell.length_b   1.000
_cell.length_c   1.000
_cell.angle_alpha   90.00
_cell.angle_beta   90.00
_cell.angle_gamma   90.00
#
_symmetry.space_group_name_H-M   'P 1'
#
loop_
_entity.id
_entity.type
_entity.pdbx_description
1 polymer ?
#
loop_
_entity_poly.entity_id
_entity_poly.type
_entity_poly.pdbx_seq_one_letter_code
_entity_poly.pdbx_strand_id
1 'polypeptide(L)'
;MSKNSKDLSWMARITRWFGVTCEDTTPLISELMDHNLPLGKRLRLKFHLGMCGVCRIYEKQLEIIRALARKLGEDDAPTQKDAGLSEQVKARIKTALGDQN
;
A
#
# COMPACT_ATOMS: atom_id res chain seq x y z
N MET A 1 2.09 -28.62 5.47
CA MET A 1 2.59 -28.19 4.14
C MET A 1 4.09 -27.92 4.26
N SER A 2 4.92 -28.94 4.03
CA SER A 2 6.38 -28.90 4.24
C SER A 2 7.03 -28.22 3.03
N LYS A 3 7.45 -26.94 3.18
CA LYS A 3 8.19 -26.24 2.12
C LYS A 3 9.66 -26.61 2.24
N ASN A 4 10.14 -27.38 1.26
CA ASN A 4 11.50 -27.87 1.15
C ASN A 4 12.46 -26.70 0.87
N SER A 5 13.62 -26.62 1.54
CA SER A 5 14.54 -25.47 1.47
C SER A 5 15.09 -25.19 0.05
N LYS A 6 15.06 -26.20 -0.82
CA LYS A 6 15.47 -26.11 -2.23
C LYS A 6 14.44 -25.36 -3.11
N ASP A 7 13.18 -25.30 -2.68
CA ASP A 7 12.09 -24.59 -3.38
C ASP A 7 12.25 -23.05 -3.26
N LEU A 8 12.82 -22.59 -2.15
CA LEU A 8 13.12 -21.17 -1.92
C LEU A 8 14.27 -20.66 -2.79
N SER A 9 15.23 -21.54 -3.09
CA SER A 9 16.46 -21.22 -3.84
C SER A 9 16.22 -21.06 -5.35
N TRP A 10 15.38 -21.89 -5.97
CA TRP A 10 15.10 -21.76 -7.41
C TRP A 10 14.19 -20.55 -7.72
N MET A 11 13.21 -20.27 -6.85
CA MET A 11 12.35 -19.08 -6.98
C MET A 11 13.13 -17.77 -6.86
N ALA A 12 14.12 -17.72 -5.95
CA ALA A 12 15.01 -16.58 -5.78
C ALA A 12 15.93 -16.33 -7.00
N ARG A 13 16.22 -17.36 -7.79
CA ARG A 13 17.01 -17.25 -9.02
C ARG A 13 16.20 -16.74 -10.20
N ILE A 14 14.90 -17.05 -10.26
CA ILE A 14 13.98 -16.57 -11.30
C ILE A 14 13.60 -15.10 -11.08
N THR A 15 13.33 -14.67 -9.84
CA THR A 15 13.06 -13.25 -9.51
C THR A 15 14.24 -12.34 -9.85
N ARG A 16 15.47 -12.80 -9.63
CA ARG A 16 16.69 -12.07 -9.98
C ARG A 16 16.87 -11.90 -11.49
N TRP A 17 16.25 -12.76 -12.29
CA TRP A 17 16.27 -12.68 -13.76
C TRP A 17 15.20 -11.73 -14.32
N PHE A 18 14.16 -11.41 -13.55
CA PHE A 18 13.04 -10.51 -13.94
C PHE A 18 12.97 -9.17 -13.18
N GLY A 19 13.97 -8.87 -12.34
CA GLY A 19 14.23 -7.50 -11.84
C GLY A 19 13.28 -6.96 -10.77
N VAL A 20 12.51 -7.81 -10.08
CA VAL A 20 11.65 -7.38 -8.96
C VAL A 20 11.83 -8.34 -7.78
N THR A 21 12.46 -7.86 -6.72
CA THR A 21 12.71 -8.61 -5.49
C THR A 21 11.61 -8.39 -4.45
N CYS A 22 11.62 -9.18 -3.38
CA CYS A 22 10.70 -8.95 -2.25
C CYS A 22 10.91 -7.57 -1.62
N GLU A 23 12.15 -7.08 -1.55
CA GLU A 23 12.52 -5.78 -1.01
C GLU A 23 11.97 -4.62 -1.87
N ASP A 24 11.94 -4.79 -3.19
CA ASP A 24 11.31 -3.82 -4.09
C ASP A 24 9.77 -3.86 -4.00
N THR A 25 9.22 -5.03 -3.64
CA THR A 25 7.77 -5.27 -3.66
C THR A 25 7.06 -4.76 -2.41
N THR A 26 7.69 -4.87 -1.24
CA THR A 26 7.11 -4.41 0.04
C THR A 26 6.72 -2.92 0.04
N PRO A 27 7.54 -1.96 -0.44
CA PRO A 27 7.12 -0.57 -0.52
C PRO A 27 6.01 -0.35 -1.55
N LEU A 28 5.99 -1.11 -2.66
CA LEU A 28 4.92 -1.01 -3.66
C LEU A 28 3.57 -1.48 -3.11
N ILE A 29 3.56 -2.52 -2.26
CA ILE A 29 2.35 -2.99 -1.57
C ILE A 29 1.82 -1.89 -0.65
N SER A 30 2.70 -1.23 0.13
CA SER A 30 2.30 -0.11 0.98
C SER A 30 1.80 1.08 0.17
N GLU A 31 2.52 1.47 -0.89
CA GLU A 31 2.16 2.58 -1.77
C GLU A 31 0.77 2.36 -2.41
N LEU A 32 0.45 1.11 -2.81
CA LEU A 32 -0.87 0.74 -3.33
C LEU A 32 -2.01 0.97 -2.33
N MET A 33 -1.73 0.88 -1.02
CA MET A 33 -2.74 1.14 0.01
C MET A 33 -3.09 2.62 0.11
N ASP A 34 -2.12 3.50 -0.17
CA ASP A 34 -2.29 4.94 0.00
C ASP A 34 -2.82 5.61 -1.27
N HIS A 35 -2.35 5.19 -2.45
CA HIS A 35 -2.84 5.69 -3.74
C HIS A 35 -2.75 4.66 -4.86
N ASN A 36 -3.40 4.98 -5.97
CA ASN A 36 -3.34 4.14 -7.16
C ASN A 36 -1.93 4.15 -7.78
N LEU A 37 -1.34 2.96 -7.92
CA LEU A 37 -0.06 2.81 -8.59
C LEU A 37 -0.16 3.08 -10.11
N PRO A 38 0.85 3.74 -10.71
CA PRO A 38 1.06 3.73 -12.16
C PRO A 38 1.04 2.32 -12.74
N LEU A 39 0.50 2.17 -13.95
CA LEU A 39 0.26 0.87 -14.61
C LEU A 39 1.50 -0.05 -14.60
N GLY A 40 2.68 0.48 -14.88
CA GLY A 40 3.93 -0.30 -14.89
C GLY A 40 4.36 -0.82 -13.51
N LYS A 41 4.17 -0.04 -12.45
CA LYS A 41 4.41 -0.49 -11.06
C LYS A 41 3.39 -1.57 -10.68
N ARG A 42 2.13 -1.38 -11.05
CA ARG A 42 1.04 -2.33 -10.77
C ARG A 42 1.27 -3.69 -11.44
N LEU A 43 1.76 -3.70 -12.69
CA LEU A 43 2.05 -4.94 -13.41
C LEU A 43 3.20 -5.72 -12.76
N ARG A 44 4.30 -5.03 -12.41
CA ARG A 44 5.43 -5.62 -11.69
C ARG A 44 5.03 -6.22 -10.35
N LEU A 45 4.22 -5.49 -9.58
CA LEU A 45 3.67 -5.96 -8.32
C LEU A 45 2.82 -7.22 -8.50
N LYS A 46 1.87 -7.22 -9.45
CA LYS A 46 1.01 -8.39 -9.73
C LYS A 46 1.83 -9.63 -10.12
N PHE A 47 2.86 -9.45 -10.93
CA PHE A 47 3.76 -10.53 -11.33
C PHE A 47 4.46 -11.15 -10.11
N HIS A 48 5.10 -10.32 -9.26
CA HIS A 48 5.81 -10.81 -8.08
C HIS A 48 4.86 -11.49 -7.09
N LEU A 49 3.68 -10.92 -6.85
CA LEU A 49 2.64 -11.55 -6.02
C LEU A 49 2.22 -12.91 -6.59
N GLY A 50 2.09 -13.03 -7.92
CA GLY A 50 1.75 -14.28 -8.61
C GLY A 50 2.72 -15.44 -8.33
N MET A 51 3.98 -15.15 -8.01
CA MET A 51 5.02 -16.17 -7.74
C MET A 51 5.46 -16.24 -6.26
N CYS A 52 5.33 -15.17 -5.50
CA CYS A 52 5.79 -15.09 -4.12
C CYS A 52 4.62 -15.21 -3.13
N GLY A 53 4.54 -16.35 -2.45
CA GLY A 53 3.51 -16.57 -1.41
C GLY A 53 3.70 -15.69 -0.17
N VAL A 54 4.94 -15.30 0.15
CA VAL A 54 5.24 -14.47 1.33
C VAL A 54 4.73 -13.05 1.12
N CYS A 55 5.02 -12.43 -0.02
CA CYS A 55 4.51 -11.09 -0.34
C CYS A 55 2.98 -11.06 -0.44
N ARG A 56 2.33 -12.14 -0.89
CA ARG A 56 0.87 -12.28 -0.83
C ARG A 56 0.30 -12.29 0.59
N ILE A 57 1.01 -12.92 1.53
CA ILE A 57 0.60 -12.91 2.94
C ILE A 57 0.77 -11.49 3.50
N TYR A 58 1.88 -10.84 3.20
CA TYR A 58 2.14 -9.47 3.63
C TYR A 58 1.08 -8.47 3.10
N GLU A 59 0.72 -8.55 1.82
CA GLU A 59 -0.38 -7.75 1.24
C GLU A 59 -1.68 -7.90 2.05
N LYS A 60 -2.10 -9.15 2.30
CA LYS A 60 -3.31 -9.43 3.10
C LYS A 60 -3.21 -8.91 4.54
N GLN A 61 -2.04 -9.01 5.16
CA GLN A 61 -1.83 -8.47 6.51
C GLN A 61 -2.03 -6.96 6.53
N LEU A 62 -1.49 -6.26 5.53
CA LEU A 62 -1.63 -4.81 5.40
C LEU A 62 -3.08 -4.38 5.16
N GLU A 63 -3.82 -5.13 4.33
CA GLU A 63 -5.25 -4.92 4.10
C GLU A 63 -6.06 -5.07 5.41
N ILE A 64 -5.76 -6.10 6.21
CA ILE A 64 -6.43 -6.32 7.51
C ILE A 64 -6.14 -5.17 8.46
N ILE A 65 -4.88 -4.76 8.61
CA ILE A 65 -4.49 -3.64 9.47
C ILE A 65 -5.24 -2.37 9.05
N ARG A 66 -5.30 -2.09 7.74
CA ARG A 66 -6.01 -0.92 7.21
C ARG A 66 -7.52 -0.98 7.48
N ALA A 67 -8.13 -2.14 7.32
CA ALA A 67 -9.55 -2.34 7.61
C ALA A 67 -9.86 -2.13 9.10
N LEU A 68 -9.04 -2.69 9.99
CA LEU A 68 -9.18 -2.51 11.43
C LEU A 68 -8.97 -1.05 11.85
N ALA A 69 -7.96 -0.38 11.29
CA ALA A 69 -7.69 1.03 11.58
C ALA A 69 -8.86 1.94 11.17
N ARG A 70 -9.48 1.68 10.01
CA ARG A 70 -10.68 2.40 9.57
C ARG A 70 -11.86 2.16 10.51
N LYS A 71 -12.12 0.90 10.84
CA LYS A 71 -13.22 0.54 11.73
C LYS A 71 -13.08 1.18 13.12
N LEU A 72 -11.89 1.14 13.71
CA LEU A 72 -11.61 1.80 15.00
C LEU A 72 -11.77 3.33 14.90
N GLY A 73 -11.32 3.94 13.80
CA GLY A 73 -11.53 5.36 13.57
C GLY A 73 -13.01 5.76 13.40
N GLU A 74 -13.85 4.86 12.91
CA GLU A 74 -15.30 5.04 12.80
C GLU A 74 -16.02 4.81 14.15
N ASP A 75 -15.56 3.85 14.95
CA ASP A 75 -16.20 3.45 16.22
C ASP A 75 -15.79 4.33 17.43
N ASP A 76 -14.55 4.84 17.49
CA ASP A 76 -14.00 5.58 18.65
C ASP A 76 -14.06 7.12 18.52
N ALA A 77 -14.45 7.64 17.36
CA ALA A 77 -14.63 9.08 17.20
C ALA A 77 -16.13 9.41 17.25
N PRO A 78 -16.63 10.20 18.24
CA PRO A 78 -17.76 11.05 17.93
C PRO A 78 -17.30 11.87 16.74
N THR A 79 -17.81 11.58 15.54
CA THR A 79 -17.59 12.44 14.38
C THR A 79 -18.07 13.80 14.85
N GLN A 80 -17.15 14.68 15.24
CA GLN A 80 -17.48 16.07 15.42
C GLN A 80 -17.92 16.49 14.03
N LYS A 81 -19.24 16.54 13.82
CA LYS A 81 -19.84 17.05 12.59
C LYS A 81 -19.43 18.51 12.34
N ASP A 82 -18.78 19.11 13.35
CA ASP A 82 -18.19 20.44 13.36
C ASP A 82 -16.66 20.47 13.18
N ALA A 83 -15.98 19.32 12.99
CA ALA A 83 -14.56 19.27 12.63
C ALA A 83 -14.32 19.64 11.14
N GLY A 84 -15.15 20.54 10.60
CA GLY A 84 -14.79 21.26 9.40
C GLY A 84 -13.62 22.18 9.72
N LEU A 85 -12.64 22.26 8.82
CA LEU A 85 -11.60 23.28 8.90
C LEU A 85 -12.25 24.65 9.12
N SER A 86 -11.70 25.46 10.04
CA SER A 86 -12.21 26.82 10.22
C SER A 86 -12.14 27.58 8.89
N GLU A 87 -13.04 28.53 8.69
CA GLU A 87 -13.07 29.33 7.46
C GLU A 87 -11.72 30.03 7.20
N GLN A 88 -11.00 30.39 8.27
CA GLN A 88 -9.67 30.97 8.18
C GLN A 88 -8.62 29.97 7.65
N VAL A 89 -8.69 28.69 8.04
CA VAL A 89 -7.79 27.65 7.52
C VAL A 89 -8.14 27.30 6.07
N LYS A 90 -9.44 27.18 5.74
CA LYS A 90 -9.88 26.98 4.34
C LYS A 90 -9.42 28.10 3.42
N ALA A 91 -9.55 29.36 3.86
CA ALA A 91 -9.12 30.52 3.08
C ALA A 91 -7.60 30.49 2.79
N ARG A 92 -6.78 30.17 3.80
CA ARG A 92 -5.32 30.04 3.64
C ARG A 92 -4.93 28.94 2.66
N ILE A 93 -5.57 27.77 2.75
CA ILE A 93 -5.32 26.65 1.83
C ILE A 93 -5.72 27.05 0.40
N LYS A 94 -6.86 27.74 0.24
CA LYS A 94 -7.34 28.20 -1.07
C LYS A 94 -6.39 29.20 -1.73
N THR A 95 -5.84 30.15 -0.98
CA THR A 95 -4.83 31.09 -1.50
C THR A 95 -3.55 30.36 -1.92
N ALA A 96 -3.03 29.46 -1.08
CA ALA A 96 -1.79 28.73 -1.35
C ALA A 96 -1.87 27.78 -2.57
N LEU A 97 -3.07 27.26 -2.87
CA LEU A 97 -3.32 26.43 -4.06
C LEU A 97 -3.67 27.27 -5.29
N GLY A 98 -4.28 28.44 -5.11
CA GLY A 98 -4.64 29.36 -6.19
C GLY A 98 -3.43 29.99 -6.89
N ASP A 99 -2.31 30.15 -6.18
CA ASP A 99 -1.04 30.66 -6.73
C ASP A 99 -0.24 29.61 -7.52
N GLN A 100 -0.72 28.36 -7.64
CA GLN A 100 -0.05 27.27 -8.37
C GLN A 100 -0.63 26.99 -9.78
N ASN A 101 -1.43 27.91 -10.33
CA ASN A 101 -1.93 27.86 -11.71
C ASN A 101 -1.81 29.24 -12.38
#